data_AF-A0A9W6TER5-F1
#
_entry.id   AF-A0A9W6TER5-F1
#
_cell.length_a   1.000
_cell.length_b   1.000
_cell.length_c   1.000
_cell.angle_alpha   90.00
_cell.angle_beta   90.00
_cell.angle_gamma   90.00
#
_symmetry.space_group_name_H-M   'P 1'
#
loop_
_entity.id
_entity.type
_entity.pdbx_description
1 polymer ?
#
loop_
_entity_poly.entity_id
_entity_poly.type
_entity_poly.pdbx_seq_one_letter_code
_entity_poly.pdbx_strand_id
1 'polypeptide(L)'
;MNSINHLITFWIKKLKACNKLLPFAIKKLTGKAAYMSNWENRCAKVRAYAAANKDLIAQRTKACREKNKEILREKKAKPYTCECSGKYQEGHKQRHFRTNKHQQWLATQ
;
A
#
# COMPACT_ATOMS: atom_id res chain seq x y z
N MET A 1 -61.27 -24.42 13.73
CA MET A 1 -59.84 -24.11 13.96
C MET A 1 -59.10 -23.52 12.72
N ASN A 2 -59.78 -23.17 11.61
CA ASN A 2 -59.10 -22.71 10.38
C ASN A 2 -59.02 -21.19 10.19
N SER A 3 -59.88 -20.40 10.86
CA SER A 3 -59.95 -18.94 10.64
C SER A 3 -58.82 -18.16 11.34
N ILE A 4 -58.43 -18.58 12.55
CA ILE A 4 -57.35 -17.94 13.34
C ILE A 4 -55.99 -18.15 12.67
N ASN A 5 -55.71 -19.36 12.18
CA ASN A 5 -54.48 -19.66 11.43
C ASN A 5 -54.39 -18.86 10.12
N HIS A 6 -55.52 -18.62 9.47
CA HIS A 6 -55.56 -17.81 8.25
C HIS A 6 -55.29 -16.31 8.52
N LEU A 7 -55.79 -15.78 9.65
CA LEU A 7 -55.52 -14.41 10.07
C LEU A 7 -54.06 -14.23 10.52
N ILE A 8 -53.50 -15.18 11.25
CA ILE A 8 -52.09 -15.16 11.69
C ILE A 8 -51.16 -15.20 10.47
N THR A 9 -51.39 -16.11 9.52
CA THR A 9 -50.55 -16.21 8.32
C THR A 9 -50.66 -14.97 7.42
N PHE A 10 -51.84 -14.36 7.34
CA PHE A 10 -52.05 -13.09 6.63
C PHE A 10 -51.25 -11.95 7.29
N TRP A 11 -51.32 -11.81 8.61
CA TRP A 11 -50.57 -10.79 9.35
C TRP A 11 -49.05 -10.98 9.25
N ILE A 12 -48.55 -12.22 9.34
CA ILE A 12 -47.13 -12.52 9.15
C ILE A 12 -46.65 -12.14 7.74
N LYS A 13 -47.45 -12.41 6.70
CA LYS A 13 -47.12 -12.03 5.31
C LYS A 13 -47.10 -10.50 5.13
N LYS A 14 -48.07 -9.79 5.72
CA LYS A 14 -48.14 -8.31 5.70
C LYS A 14 -46.94 -7.68 6.41
N LEU A 15 -46.58 -8.19 7.59
CA LEU A 15 -45.39 -7.73 8.34
C LEU A 15 -44.09 -7.99 7.58
N LYS A 16 -43.93 -9.13 6.91
CA LYS A 16 -42.77 -9.41 6.04
C LYS A 16 -42.68 -8.44 4.85
N ALA A 17 -43.80 -8.05 4.26
CA ALA A 17 -43.84 -7.05 3.18
C ALA A 17 -43.41 -5.66 3.68
N CYS A 18 -43.89 -5.24 4.87
CA CYS A 18 -43.44 -4.01 5.53
C CYS A 18 -41.96 -4.06 5.90
N ASN A 19 -41.44 -5.23 6.33
CA ASN A 19 -40.02 -5.41 6.66
C ASN A 19 -39.09 -5.22 5.43
N LYS A 20 -39.56 -5.59 4.24
CA LYS A 20 -38.82 -5.41 2.97
C LYS A 20 -38.78 -3.94 2.54
N LEU A 21 -39.75 -3.14 2.98
CA LEU A 21 -39.85 -1.70 2.80
C LEU A 21 -39.32 -0.91 4.01
N LEU A 22 -38.54 -1.55 4.91
CA LEU A 22 -37.94 -0.83 6.03
C LEU A 22 -36.94 0.23 5.54
N PRO A 23 -37.09 1.49 5.98
CA PRO A 23 -36.21 2.59 5.60
C PRO A 23 -34.72 2.31 5.85
N PHE A 24 -34.40 1.52 6.88
CA PHE A 24 -33.03 1.16 7.25
C PHE A 24 -32.34 0.27 6.20
N ALA A 25 -33.05 -0.72 5.65
CA ALA A 25 -32.51 -1.62 4.62
C ALA A 25 -32.26 -0.85 3.30
N ILE A 26 -33.19 0.02 2.92
CA ILE A 26 -33.06 0.90 1.76
C ILE A 26 -31.88 1.87 1.95
N LYS A 27 -31.77 2.52 3.12
CA LYS A 27 -30.64 3.42 3.47
C LYS A 27 -29.27 2.73 3.42
N LYS A 28 -29.20 1.45 3.81
CA LYS A 28 -27.96 0.66 3.76
C LYS A 28 -27.56 0.31 2.32
N LEU A 29 -28.53 -0.04 1.47
CA LEU A 29 -28.28 -0.33 0.05
C LEU A 29 -27.90 0.92 -0.74
N THR A 30 -28.59 2.05 -0.51
CA THR A 30 -28.22 3.34 -1.12
C THR A 30 -26.86 3.82 -0.64
N GLY A 31 -26.52 3.61 0.64
CA GLY A 31 -25.18 3.87 1.16
C GLY A 31 -24.08 3.05 0.48
N LYS A 32 -24.33 1.76 0.21
CA LYS A 32 -23.38 0.89 -0.51
C LYS A 32 -23.21 1.33 -1.96
N ALA A 33 -24.31 1.61 -2.67
CA ALA A 33 -24.26 2.06 -4.06
C ALA A 33 -23.55 3.43 -4.19
N ALA A 34 -23.86 4.37 -3.28
CA ALA A 34 -23.21 5.67 -3.23
C ALA A 34 -21.71 5.55 -2.93
N TYR A 35 -21.32 4.65 -2.01
CA TYR A 35 -19.91 4.38 -1.72
C TYR A 35 -19.16 3.86 -2.95
N MET A 36 -19.73 2.88 -3.66
CA MET A 36 -19.13 2.31 -4.87
C MET A 36 -18.99 3.35 -5.97
N SER A 37 -20.04 4.12 -6.25
CA SER A 37 -20.01 5.19 -7.26
C SER A 37 -18.98 6.29 -6.92
N ASN A 38 -18.88 6.68 -5.65
CA ASN A 38 -17.87 7.63 -5.19
C ASN A 38 -16.45 7.07 -5.33
N TRP A 39 -16.25 5.79 -5.01
CA TRP A 39 -14.98 5.10 -5.20
C TRP A 39 -14.59 5.06 -6.69
N GLU A 40 -15.51 4.68 -7.57
CA GLU A 40 -15.29 4.65 -9.02
C GLU A 40 -14.95 6.03 -9.56
N ASN A 41 -15.67 7.07 -9.15
CA ASN A 41 -15.38 8.46 -9.51
C ASN A 41 -13.97 8.87 -9.10
N ARG A 42 -13.56 8.55 -7.86
CA ARG A 42 -12.21 8.85 -7.38
C ARG A 42 -11.15 8.10 -8.20
N CYS A 43 -11.37 6.82 -8.48
CA CYS A 43 -10.48 6.03 -9.33
C CYS A 43 -10.39 6.58 -10.76
N ALA A 44 -11.51 7.00 -11.35
CA ALA A 44 -11.55 7.59 -12.68
C ALA A 44 -10.73 8.90 -12.73
N LYS A 45 -10.89 9.77 -11.73
CA LYS A 45 -10.10 11.00 -11.61
C LYS A 45 -8.60 10.73 -11.48
N VAL A 46 -8.21 9.75 -10.65
CA VAL A 46 -6.80 9.34 -10.51
C VAL A 46 -6.24 8.81 -11.84
N ARG A 47 -6.99 7.96 -12.55
CA ARG A 47 -6.57 7.44 -13.86
C ARG A 47 -6.44 8.55 -14.90
N ALA A 48 -7.39 9.47 -14.95
CA ALA A 48 -7.36 10.61 -15.87
C ALA A 48 -6.14 11.50 -15.60
N TYR A 49 -5.86 11.82 -14.32
CA TYR A 49 -4.65 12.55 -13.94
C TYR A 49 -3.38 11.82 -14.35
N ALA A 50 -3.27 10.52 -14.05
CA ALA A 50 -2.10 9.72 -14.41
C ALA A 50 -1.90 9.62 -15.93
N ALA A 51 -2.98 9.51 -16.70
CA ALA A 51 -2.94 9.49 -18.17
C ALA A 51 -2.50 10.85 -18.74
N ALA A 52 -3.12 11.94 -18.28
CA ALA A 52 -2.80 13.29 -18.74
C ALA A 52 -1.37 13.73 -18.37
N ASN A 53 -0.83 13.22 -17.25
CA ASN A 53 0.49 13.59 -16.75
C ASN A 53 1.54 12.49 -16.98
N LYS A 54 1.25 11.48 -17.81
CA LYS A 54 2.12 10.30 -18.00
C LYS A 54 3.56 10.68 -18.34
N ASP A 55 3.73 11.58 -19.31
CA ASP A 55 5.05 11.99 -19.77
C ASP A 55 5.78 12.86 -18.74
N LEU A 56 5.07 13.76 -18.05
CA LEU A 56 5.63 14.57 -16.98
C LEU A 56 6.13 13.69 -15.82
N ILE A 57 5.33 12.70 -15.41
CA ILE A 57 5.70 11.72 -14.38
C ILE A 57 6.93 10.94 -14.84
N ALA A 58 6.94 10.44 -16.08
CA ALA A 58 8.07 9.69 -16.62
C ALA A 58 9.36 10.52 -16.66
N GLN A 59 9.29 11.77 -17.12
CA GLN A 59 10.43 12.69 -17.14
C GLN A 59 10.94 12.97 -15.73
N ARG A 60 10.06 13.27 -14.77
CA ARG A 60 10.44 13.52 -13.38
C ARG A 60 11.08 12.29 -12.74
N THR A 61 10.54 11.10 -13.00
CA THR A 61 11.12 9.83 -12.54
C THR A 61 12.49 9.60 -13.16
N LYS A 62 12.66 9.82 -14.47
CA LYS A 62 13.95 9.68 -15.15
C LYS A 62 14.99 10.65 -14.58
N ALA A 63 14.65 11.92 -14.44
CA ALA A 63 15.55 12.92 -13.87
C ALA A 63 15.99 12.57 -12.44
N CYS A 64 15.06 12.11 -11.60
CA CYS A 64 15.37 11.65 -10.25
C CYS A 64 16.29 10.41 -10.26
N ARG A 65 16.04 9.44 -11.15
CA ARG A 65 16.89 8.24 -11.28
C ARG A 65 18.31 8.59 -11.72
N GLU A 66 18.49 9.46 -12.71
CA GLU A 66 19.83 9.85 -13.18
C GLU A 66 20.60 10.62 -12.10
N LYS A 67 19.97 11.59 -11.42
CA LYS A 67 20.61 12.29 -10.29
C LYS A 67 21.03 11.33 -9.18
N ASN A 68 20.15 10.39 -8.81
CA ASN A 68 20.45 9.41 -7.77
C ASN A 68 21.54 8.42 -8.19
N LYS A 69 21.63 8.09 -9.48
CA LYS A 69 22.66 7.19 -10.01
C LYS A 69 24.06 7.75 -9.81
N GLU A 70 24.24 9.05 -10.03
CA GLU A 70 25.51 9.74 -9.83
C GLU A 70 25.89 9.79 -8.35
N ILE A 71 24.96 10.20 -7.48
CA ILE A 71 25.16 10.22 -6.02
C ILE A 71 25.54 8.82 -5.50
N LEU A 72 24.88 7.77 -5.98
CA LEU A 72 25.20 6.39 -5.59
C LEU A 72 26.56 5.95 -6.13
N ARG A 73 26.97 6.40 -7.32
CA ARG A 73 28.29 6.11 -7.89
C ARG A 73 29.38 6.76 -7.03
N GLU A 74 29.24 8.02 -6.66
CA GLU A 74 30.18 8.71 -5.78
C GLU A 74 30.28 8.05 -4.41
N LYS A 75 29.14 7.68 -3.81
CA LYS A 75 29.12 6.96 -2.52
C LYS A 75 29.82 5.61 -2.60
N LYS A 76 29.66 4.88 -3.70
CA LYS A 76 30.34 3.59 -3.92
C LYS A 76 31.83 3.76 -4.23
N ALA A 77 32.23 4.87 -4.84
CA ALA A 77 33.63 5.13 -5.16
C ALA A 77 34.48 5.40 -3.90
N LYS A 78 33.86 5.95 -2.84
CA LYS A 78 34.54 6.23 -1.58
C LYS A 78 34.88 4.92 -0.86
N PRO A 79 36.17 4.61 -0.63
CA PRO A 79 36.55 3.45 0.15
C PRO A 79 36.17 3.67 1.62
N TYR A 80 35.70 2.60 2.25
CA TYR A 80 35.52 2.50 3.68
C TYR A 80 36.86 2.17 4.36
N THR A 81 37.23 2.96 5.35
CA THR A 81 38.44 2.72 6.17
C THR A 81 38.03 2.13 7.50
N CYS A 82 38.51 0.92 7.81
CA CYS A 82 38.36 0.26 9.11
C CYS A 82 39.47 0.70 10.06
N GLU A 83 39.14 0.85 11.35
CA GLU A 83 40.08 1.11 12.46
C GLU A 83 41.15 0.01 12.60
N CYS A 84 40.80 -1.22 12.23
CA CYS A 84 41.69 -2.35 12.07
C CYS A 84 42.72 -2.19 10.91
N SER A 85 42.99 -0.96 10.45
CA SER A 85 43.93 -0.53 9.39
C SER A 85 43.58 -0.89 7.94
N GLY A 86 42.47 -1.59 7.70
CA GLY A 86 42.12 -2.06 6.34
C GLY A 86 41.27 -1.06 5.54
N LYS A 87 41.58 -0.87 4.25
CA LYS A 87 40.76 -0.12 3.29
C LYS A 87 39.93 -1.09 2.45
N TYR A 88 38.62 -0.92 2.46
CA TYR A 88 37.66 -1.78 1.76
C TYR A 88 36.63 -0.96 1.00
N GLN A 89 35.84 -1.62 0.16
CA GLN A 89 34.66 -1.00 -0.42
C GLN A 89 33.51 -1.01 0.59
N GLU A 90 32.64 0.00 0.56
CA GLU A 90 31.47 0.11 1.46
C GLU A 90 30.59 -1.15 1.41
N GLY A 91 30.39 -1.72 0.21
CA GLY A 91 29.63 -2.97 0.03
C GLY A 91 30.32 -4.22 0.60
N HIS A 92 31.63 -4.17 0.83
CA HIS A 92 32.41 -5.28 1.38
C HIS A 92 32.64 -5.17 2.89
N LYS A 93 32.18 -4.09 3.55
CA LYS A 93 32.40 -3.88 4.99
C LYS A 93 31.85 -5.01 5.85
N GLN A 94 30.64 -5.49 5.52
CA GLN A 94 30.00 -6.60 6.24
C GLN A 94 30.81 -7.90 6.14
N ARG A 95 31.35 -8.18 4.95
CA ARG A 95 32.23 -9.34 4.75
C ARG A 95 33.54 -9.16 5.51
N HIS A 96 34.12 -7.96 5.48
CA HIS A 96 35.33 -7.64 6.20
C HIS A 96 35.19 -7.86 7.71
N PHE A 97 34.08 -7.42 8.32
CA PHE A 97 33.83 -7.62 9.75
C PHE A 97 33.81 -9.08 10.18
N ARG A 98 33.51 -10.02 9.28
CA ARG A 98 33.52 -11.47 9.54
C ARG A 98 34.89 -12.12 9.34
N THR A 99 35.89 -11.39 8.84
CA THR A 99 37.23 -11.96 8.61
C THR A 99 37.96 -12.19 9.93
N ASN A 100 38.74 -13.27 10.00
CA ASN A 100 39.55 -13.61 11.20
C ASN A 100 40.46 -12.44 11.61
N LYS A 101 41.02 -11.69 10.66
CA LYS A 101 41.84 -10.50 10.94
C LYS A 101 41.07 -9.44 11.74
N HIS A 102 39.83 -9.15 11.35
CA HIS A 102 39.00 -8.16 12.06
C HIS A 102 38.57 -8.68 13.44
N GLN A 103 38.20 -9.95 13.53
CA GLN A 103 37.82 -10.59 14.80
C GLN A 103 38.98 -10.67 15.81
N GLN A 104 40.19 -10.98 15.34
CA GLN A 104 41.40 -10.96 16.16
C GLN A 104 41.71 -9.56 16.69
N TRP A 105 41.54 -8.53 15.84
CA TRP A 105 41.71 -7.13 16.27
C TRP A 105 40.69 -6.73 17.34
N LEU A 106 39.42 -7.11 17.18
CA LEU A 106 38.38 -6.89 18.20
C LEU A 106 38.69 -7.60 19.53
N ALA A 107 39.34 -8.76 19.48
CA ALA A 107 39.76 -9.50 20.67
C ALA A 107 41.03 -8.91 21.33
N THR A 108 41.74 -8.01 20.64
CA THR A 108 42.96 -7.34 21.14
C THR A 108 42.69 -5.91 21.62
N GLN A 109 41.46 -5.42 21.50
CA GLN A 109 41.00 -4.12 22.02
C GLN A 109 40.70 -4.19 23.52
#